data_AF-A0A2D5A6S0-F1
#
_entry.id   AF-A0A2D5A6S0-F1
#
_cell.length_a   1.000
_cell.length_b   1.000
_cell.length_c   1.000
_cell.angle_alpha   90.00
_cell.angle_beta   90.00
_cell.angle_gamma   90.00
#
_symmetry.space_group_name_H-M   'P 1'
#
loop_
_entity.id
_entity.type
_entity.pdbx_description
1 polymer ?
#
loop_
_entity_poly.entity_id
_entity_poly.type
_entity_poly.pdbx_seq_one_letter_code
_entity_poly.pdbx_strand_id
1 'polypeptide(L)'
;MRTDPAFPPRLVRHRGLDRRLRRRHRSHADLRSDRSGRDRRIHHPQPALEHAAEMHVLGLLPAYHRQGLGRRLVDGCERWLASEGVEYVQVKTIAPSKDCKPYAQTRAFYLSMGYRMLEEFPKLWDPSNPCVILLKYLGLPR
;
A
#
# COMPACT_ATOMS: atom_id res chain seq x y z
N MET A 1 19.12 21.02 -21.77
CA MET A 1 19.14 21.49 -20.37
C MET A 1 17.72 21.90 -19.97
N ARG A 2 16.93 20.97 -19.44
CA ARG A 2 15.59 21.23 -18.87
C ARG A 2 15.43 20.36 -17.65
N THR A 3 14.97 21.00 -16.60
CA THR A 3 15.03 20.63 -15.19
C THR A 3 14.12 19.45 -14.84
N ASP A 4 14.71 18.51 -14.12
CA ASP A 4 14.09 17.38 -13.44
C ASP A 4 13.07 17.87 -12.38
N PRO A 5 11.82 17.39 -12.34
CA PRO A 5 10.92 17.70 -11.25
C PRO A 5 11.27 16.78 -10.07
N ALA A 6 12.27 17.19 -9.31
CA ALA A 6 12.50 16.71 -7.96
C ALA A 6 11.21 16.90 -7.15
N PHE A 7 10.57 15.78 -6.81
CA PHE A 7 9.39 15.74 -5.95
C PHE A 7 9.85 16.06 -4.51
N PRO A 8 9.32 17.07 -3.82
CA PRO A 8 9.72 17.32 -2.44
C PRO A 8 8.87 16.46 -1.49
N PRO A 9 9.45 15.52 -0.73
CA PRO A 9 8.80 15.16 0.52
C PRO A 9 9.05 16.32 1.49
N ARG A 10 7.97 16.99 1.93
CA ARG A 10 8.02 17.78 3.18
C ARG A 10 8.24 16.79 4.33
N LEU A 11 9.51 16.43 4.53
CA LEU A 11 10.01 15.76 5.72
C LEU A 11 10.35 16.87 6.72
N VAL A 12 9.52 17.02 7.74
CA VAL A 12 9.86 17.82 8.92
C VAL A 12 11.14 17.21 9.51
N ARG A 13 12.27 17.92 9.36
CA ARG A 13 13.53 17.63 10.06
C ARG A 13 13.45 18.25 11.45
N HIS A 14 13.40 17.43 12.50
CA HIS A 14 13.97 17.84 13.78
C HIS A 14 15.37 17.23 13.90
N ARG A 15 16.36 18.13 13.98
CA ARG A 15 17.75 17.81 14.30
C ARG A 15 17.84 17.35 15.75
N GLY A 16 18.50 16.21 15.95
CA GLY A 16 19.04 15.74 17.23
C GLY A 16 18.00 15.09 18.14
N LEU A 17 18.06 13.76 18.29
CA LEU A 17 17.87 13.02 19.56
C LEU A 17 17.78 11.50 19.32
N ASP A 18 18.76 10.81 19.90
CA ASP A 18 18.82 9.43 20.38
C ASP A 18 18.21 8.24 19.63
N ARG A 19 19.06 7.20 19.52
CA ARG A 19 18.82 5.87 18.92
C ARG A 19 17.77 5.01 19.65
N ARG A 20 16.84 5.58 20.43
CA ARG A 20 15.83 4.84 21.23
C ARG A 20 14.37 5.23 20.98
N LEU A 21 14.02 5.73 19.79
CA LEU A 21 12.62 6.07 19.44
C LEU A 21 12.21 5.65 18.00
N ARG A 22 12.53 4.42 17.59
CA ARG A 22 12.01 3.81 16.34
C ARG A 22 10.56 3.31 16.41
N ARG A 23 9.75 3.82 17.34
CA ARG A 23 8.33 3.47 17.45
C ARG A 23 7.54 4.71 17.83
N ARG A 24 7.03 5.44 16.83
CA ARG A 24 5.79 6.26 16.89
C ARG A 24 5.54 6.96 15.55
N HIS A 25 4.47 6.50 14.89
CA HIS A 25 3.60 7.19 13.93
C HIS A 25 4.13 7.77 12.61
N ARG A 26 3.46 7.35 11.52
CA ARG A 26 2.55 8.21 10.74
C ARG A 26 1.56 7.34 9.94
N SER A 27 0.36 7.10 10.48
CA SER A 27 -0.85 6.94 9.67
C SER A 27 -1.64 8.25 9.83
N HIS A 28 -1.88 8.95 8.72
CA HIS A 28 -2.68 10.17 8.75
C HIS A 28 -4.15 9.78 8.93
N ALA A 29 -4.73 10.22 10.03
CA ALA A 29 -6.16 10.21 10.29
C ALA A 29 -6.79 11.47 9.69
N ASP A 30 -7.86 11.32 8.93
CA ASP A 30 -8.84 12.39 8.75
C ASP A 30 -9.95 12.21 9.79
N LEU A 31 -9.97 13.16 10.73
CA LEU A 31 -10.99 13.33 11.76
C LEU A 31 -12.21 14.00 11.12
N ARG A 32 -13.41 13.44 11.34
CA ARG A 32 -14.66 14.20 11.21
C ARG A 32 -15.09 14.63 12.62
N SER A 33 -15.47 15.90 12.78
CA SER A 33 -16.05 16.38 14.04
C SER A 33 -17.46 15.84 14.21
N ASP A 34 -17.65 15.08 15.29
CA ASP A 34 -18.89 14.48 15.77
C ASP A 34 -19.86 15.52 16.36
N ARG A 35 -21.16 15.21 16.34
CA ARG A 35 -22.03 15.44 17.50
C ARG A 35 -23.01 14.28 17.68
N SER A 36 -22.74 13.49 18.72
CA SER A 36 -23.62 12.55 19.41
C SER A 36 -23.82 11.17 18.78
N GLY A 37 -23.14 10.18 19.38
CA GLY A 37 -23.72 8.84 19.53
C GLY A 37 -22.76 7.67 19.40
N ARG A 38 -21.90 7.45 20.41
CA ARG A 38 -21.13 6.20 20.65
C ARG A 38 -20.43 5.62 19.40
N ASP A 39 -19.44 6.34 18.89
CA ASP A 39 -18.46 5.82 17.92
C ASP A 39 -17.42 4.95 18.65
N ARG A 40 -17.72 3.67 18.89
CA ARG A 40 -16.69 2.69 19.28
C ARG A 40 -15.95 2.23 18.02
N ARG A 41 -14.96 3.03 17.61
CA ARG A 41 -13.95 2.58 16.63
C ARG A 41 -13.14 1.45 17.24
N ILE A 42 -13.47 0.20 16.91
CA ILE A 42 -12.53 -0.90 17.09
C ILE A 42 -11.49 -0.73 15.99
N HIS A 43 -10.43 0.02 16.30
CA HIS A 43 -9.20 -0.06 15.52
C HIS A 43 -8.71 -1.51 15.68
N HIS A 44 -8.73 -2.28 14.60
CA HIS A 44 -7.87 -3.45 14.48
C HIS A 44 -6.55 -2.93 13.89
N PRO A 45 -5.56 -2.51 14.71
CA PRO A 45 -4.23 -2.25 14.18
C PRO A 45 -3.77 -3.55 13.52
N GLN A 46 -3.52 -3.53 12.20
CA GLN A 46 -2.83 -4.64 11.58
C GLN A 46 -1.46 -4.74 12.26
N PRO A 47 -1.12 -5.89 12.89
CA PRO A 47 0.18 -6.06 13.50
C PRO A 47 1.25 -5.83 12.43
N ALA A 48 2.27 -5.04 12.76
CA ALA A 48 3.42 -4.87 11.89
C ALA A 48 4.11 -6.23 11.78
N LEU A 49 4.03 -6.85 10.60
CA LEU A 49 4.78 -8.06 10.30
C LEU A 49 6.23 -7.64 10.09
N GLU A 50 7.15 -8.28 10.80
CA GLU A 50 8.58 -7.93 10.77
C GLU A 50 9.18 -8.04 9.37
N HIS A 51 8.69 -9.00 8.58
CA HIS A 51 9.22 -9.32 7.24
C HIS A 51 8.34 -8.81 6.09
N ALA A 52 7.12 -8.31 6.37
CA ALA A 52 6.14 -8.03 5.34
C ALA A 52 5.40 -6.70 5.56
N ALA A 53 5.12 -5.99 4.47
CA ALA A 53 4.32 -4.78 4.48
C ALA A 53 3.11 -4.90 3.54
N GLU A 54 2.03 -4.20 3.87
CA GLU A 54 0.86 -4.06 3.01
C GLU A 54 0.84 -2.67 2.37
N MET A 55 0.74 -2.62 1.04
CA MET A 55 0.41 -1.40 0.32
C MET A 55 -1.12 -1.30 0.21
N HIS A 56 -1.71 -0.57 1.16
CA HIS A 56 -3.15 -0.62 1.43
C HIS A 56 -4.00 0.08 0.35
N VAL A 57 -3.58 1.24 -0.15
CA VAL A 57 -4.29 1.99 -1.20
C VAL A 57 -3.30 2.65 -2.15
N LEU A 58 -3.50 2.46 -3.45
CA LEU A 58 -2.83 3.20 -4.51
C LEU A 58 -3.82 3.45 -5.63
N GLY A 59 -3.99 4.72 -6.01
CA GLY A 59 -4.96 5.12 -7.03
C GLY A 59 -4.45 6.31 -7.84
N LEU A 60 -4.76 6.29 -9.13
CA LEU A 60 -4.55 7.42 -10.04
C LEU A 60 -5.89 7.74 -10.70
N LEU A 61 -6.15 9.02 -10.95
CA LEU A 61 -7.30 9.42 -11.77
C LEU A 61 -7.14 8.82 -13.19
N PRO A 62 -8.24 8.46 -13.88
CA PRO A 62 -8.19 7.86 -15.22
C PRO A 62 -7.36 8.66 -16.22
N ALA A 63 -7.38 10.00 -16.13
CA ALA A 63 -6.59 10.89 -16.98
C ALA A 63 -5.06 10.68 -16.87
N TYR A 64 -4.58 10.06 -15.79
CA TYR A 64 -3.16 9.76 -15.54
C TYR A 64 -2.81 8.28 -15.76
N HIS A 65 -3.77 7.46 -16.22
CA HIS A 65 -3.51 6.06 -16.52
C HIS A 65 -2.63 5.93 -17.75
N ARG A 66 -1.93 4.80 -17.85
CA ARG A 66 -1.08 4.42 -19.00
C ARG A 66 0.11 5.34 -19.31
N GLN A 67 0.44 6.26 -18.42
CA GLN A 67 1.60 7.17 -18.53
C GLN A 67 2.82 6.72 -17.69
N GLY A 68 2.81 5.49 -17.15
CA GLY A 68 3.89 4.98 -16.30
C GLY A 68 3.91 5.51 -14.86
N LEU A 69 3.02 6.43 -14.50
CA LEU A 69 2.94 7.00 -13.14
C LEU A 69 2.65 5.95 -12.06
N GLY A 70 1.74 5.00 -12.34
CA GLY A 70 1.44 3.92 -11.39
C GLY A 70 2.66 3.04 -11.11
N ARG A 71 3.44 2.72 -12.14
CA ARG A 71 4.71 1.99 -11.99
C ARG A 71 5.71 2.77 -11.15
N ARG A 72 5.89 4.07 -11.44
CA ARG A 72 6.79 4.95 -10.66
C ARG A 72 6.42 5.01 -9.19
N LEU A 73 5.13 5.06 -8.87
CA LEU A 73 4.64 5.03 -7.48
C LEU A 73 4.99 3.70 -6.80
N VAL A 74 4.63 2.57 -7.43
CA VAL A 74 4.92 1.23 -6.88
C VAL A 74 6.42 1.03 -6.71
N ASP A 75 7.24 1.32 -7.72
CA ASP A 75 8.70 1.16 -7.65
C ASP A 75 9.31 2.04 -6.53
N GLY A 76 8.76 3.23 -6.29
CA GLY A 76 9.16 4.11 -5.19
C GLY A 76 8.86 3.48 -3.82
N CYS A 77 7.65 2.94 -3.65
CA CYS A 77 7.26 2.22 -2.45
C CYS A 77 8.13 0.97 -2.22
N GLU A 78 8.34 0.15 -3.25
CA GLU A 78 9.15 -1.07 -3.16
C GLU A 78 10.60 -0.77 -2.76
N ARG A 79 11.23 0.25 -3.36
CA ARG A 79 12.59 0.66 -2.97
C ARG A 79 12.66 1.14 -1.52
N TRP A 80 11.67 1.91 -1.09
CA TRP A 80 11.64 2.37 0.30
C TRP A 80 11.47 1.20 1.27
N LEU A 81 10.52 0.29 1.00
CA LEU A 81 10.31 -0.91 1.82
C LEU A 81 11.55 -1.80 1.90
N ALA A 82 12.21 -2.04 0.76
CA ALA A 82 13.47 -2.78 0.73
C ALA A 82 14.56 -2.08 1.56
N SER A 83 14.66 -0.74 1.50
CA SER A 83 15.62 0.01 2.31
C SER A 83 15.34 -0.05 3.82
N GLU A 84 14.10 -0.33 4.22
CA GLU A 84 13.70 -0.56 5.62
C GLU A 84 13.83 -2.05 6.03
N GLY A 85 14.34 -2.92 5.16
CA GLY A 85 14.54 -4.34 5.45
C GLY A 85 13.30 -5.21 5.27
N VAL A 86 12.24 -4.72 4.62
CA VAL A 86 11.04 -5.51 4.33
C VAL A 86 11.34 -6.48 3.19
N GLU A 87 11.03 -7.76 3.41
CA GLU A 87 11.27 -8.83 2.43
C GLU A 87 10.09 -8.99 1.45
N TYR A 88 8.86 -8.83 1.94
CA TYR A 88 7.65 -9.08 1.15
C TYR A 88 6.71 -7.88 1.18
N VAL A 89 6.13 -7.55 0.03
CA VAL A 89 5.04 -6.59 -0.07
C VAL A 89 3.79 -7.30 -0.56
N GLN A 90 2.67 -7.02 0.10
CA GLN A 90 1.36 -7.51 -0.31
C GLN A 90 0.44 -6.37 -0.73
N VAL A 91 -0.49 -6.68 -1.62
CA VAL A 91 -1.67 -5.86 -1.93
C VAL A 91 -2.91 -6.75 -1.87
N LYS A 92 -4.05 -6.14 -1.57
CA LYS A 92 -5.36 -6.79 -1.61
C LYS A 92 -6.22 -6.11 -2.66
N THR A 93 -6.98 -6.90 -3.42
CA THR A 93 -7.92 -6.40 -4.44
C THR A 93 -9.09 -7.36 -4.59
N ILE A 94 -10.14 -6.95 -5.30
CA ILE A 94 -11.23 -7.86 -5.67
C ILE A 94 -10.69 -9.03 -6.48
N ALA A 95 -11.12 -10.23 -6.11
CA ALA A 95 -10.65 -11.49 -6.63
C ALA A 95 -11.16 -11.78 -8.05
N PRO A 96 -10.50 -12.73 -8.77
CA PRO A 96 -10.93 -13.14 -10.10
C PRO A 96 -12.32 -13.80 -10.14
N SER A 97 -12.75 -14.45 -9.05
CA SER A 97 -14.09 -15.05 -8.95
C SER A 97 -15.24 -14.05 -9.11
N LYS A 98 -14.97 -12.75 -8.90
CA LYS A 98 -15.88 -11.67 -9.25
C LYS A 98 -15.49 -11.09 -10.61
N ASP A 99 -16.39 -11.26 -11.58
CA ASP A 99 -16.26 -10.63 -12.88
C ASP A 99 -16.48 -9.11 -12.75
N CYS A 100 -15.37 -8.36 -12.74
CA CYS A 100 -15.38 -6.91 -12.62
C CYS A 100 -14.20 -6.32 -13.38
N LYS A 101 -14.50 -5.69 -14.52
CA LYS A 101 -13.51 -5.15 -15.47
C LYS A 101 -12.48 -4.20 -14.84
N PRO A 102 -12.86 -3.21 -13.99
CA PRO A 102 -11.88 -2.36 -13.32
C PRO A 102 -10.88 -3.13 -12.47
N TYR A 103 -11.33 -4.13 -11.71
CA TYR A 103 -10.44 -4.91 -10.85
C TYR A 103 -9.64 -5.97 -11.62
N ALA A 104 -10.14 -6.43 -12.77
CA ALA A 104 -9.32 -7.19 -13.72
C ALA A 104 -8.11 -6.37 -14.20
N GLN A 105 -8.31 -5.07 -14.47
CA GLN A 105 -7.21 -4.16 -14.82
C GLN A 105 -6.24 -3.93 -13.65
N THR A 106 -6.75 -3.78 -12.42
CA THR A 106 -5.92 -3.70 -11.20
C THR A 106 -5.04 -4.94 -11.05
N ARG A 107 -5.61 -6.14 -11.20
CA ARG A 107 -4.85 -7.40 -11.13
C ARG A 107 -3.80 -7.47 -12.23
N ALA A 108 -4.17 -7.17 -13.48
CA ALA A 108 -3.24 -7.16 -14.60
C ALA A 108 -2.06 -6.18 -14.38
N PHE A 109 -2.33 -5.01 -13.80
CA PHE A 109 -1.30 -4.04 -13.44
C PHE A 109 -0.29 -4.65 -12.45
N TYR A 110 -0.73 -5.18 -11.31
CA TYR A 110 0.18 -5.76 -10.32
C TYR A 110 0.91 -7.01 -10.83
N LEU A 111 0.24 -7.86 -11.62
CA LEU A 111 0.89 -8.99 -12.28
C LEU A 111 2.03 -8.53 -13.21
N SER A 112 1.85 -7.42 -13.94
CA SER A 112 2.89 -6.82 -14.79
C SER A 112 4.05 -6.17 -14.00
N MET A 113 3.87 -5.96 -12.68
CA MET A 113 4.89 -5.46 -11.76
C MET A 113 5.67 -6.60 -11.08
N GLY A 114 5.32 -7.86 -11.36
CA GLY A 114 5.97 -9.04 -10.78
C GLY A 114 5.30 -9.58 -9.52
N TYR A 115 4.12 -9.06 -9.15
CA TYR A 115 3.32 -9.66 -8.08
C TYR A 115 2.70 -10.98 -8.55
N ARG A 116 2.42 -11.87 -7.59
CA ARG A 116 1.72 -13.15 -7.80
C ARG A 116 0.48 -13.23 -6.94
N MET A 117 -0.61 -13.76 -7.47
CA MET A 117 -1.80 -14.07 -6.66
C MET A 117 -1.44 -15.23 -5.72
N LEU A 118 -1.66 -15.02 -4.42
CA LEU A 118 -1.31 -15.98 -3.38
C LEU A 118 -2.54 -16.79 -2.96
N GLU A 119 -3.57 -16.11 -2.49
CA GLU A 119 -4.77 -16.75 -1.95
C GLU A 119 -5.98 -15.84 -2.15
N GLU A 120 -7.11 -16.48 -2.47
CA GLU A 120 -8.42 -15.85 -2.53
C GLU A 120 -9.22 -16.14 -1.26
N PHE A 121 -9.80 -15.11 -0.67
CA PHE A 121 -10.65 -15.14 0.49
C PHE A 121 -12.07 -14.67 0.12
N PRO A 122 -13.02 -15.60 -0.06
CA PRO A 122 -14.37 -15.26 -0.51
C PRO A 122 -15.16 -14.36 0.44
N LYS A 123 -14.80 -14.33 1.72
CA LYS A 123 -15.57 -13.66 2.79
C LYS A 123 -14.75 -12.68 3.64
N LEU A 124 -13.51 -12.37 3.26
CA LEU A 124 -12.64 -11.52 4.10
C LEU A 124 -13.15 -10.08 4.21
N TRP A 125 -13.65 -9.51 3.12
CA TRP A 125 -14.25 -8.17 3.11
C TRP A 125 -15.76 -8.24 3.23
N ASP A 126 -16.38 -8.94 2.28
CA ASP A 126 -17.81 -9.20 2.20
C ASP A 126 -18.05 -10.28 1.13
N PRO A 127 -19.08 -11.14 1.20
CA PRO A 127 -19.36 -12.16 0.17
C PRO A 127 -19.55 -11.61 -1.24
N SER A 128 -19.99 -10.36 -1.40
CA SER A 128 -20.10 -9.70 -2.71
C SER A 128 -18.77 -9.16 -3.23
N ASN A 129 -17.73 -9.13 -2.40
CA ASN A 129 -16.41 -8.57 -2.67
C ASN A 129 -15.32 -9.58 -2.25
N PRO A 130 -15.21 -10.73 -2.94
CA PRO A 130 -14.15 -11.70 -2.65
C PRO A 130 -12.80 -11.01 -2.80
N CYS A 131 -11.90 -11.23 -1.87
CA CYS A 131 -10.59 -10.58 -1.82
C CYS A 131 -9.52 -11.54 -2.31
N VAL A 132 -8.56 -11.09 -3.10
CA VAL A 132 -7.33 -11.84 -3.40
C VAL A 132 -6.13 -11.08 -2.85
N ILE A 133 -5.21 -11.80 -2.19
CA ILE A 133 -3.90 -11.28 -1.83
C ILE A 133 -2.96 -11.48 -3.00
N LEU A 134 -2.25 -10.42 -3.41
CA LEU A 134 -1.09 -10.53 -4.29
C LEU A 134 0.18 -10.21 -3.50
N LEU A 135 1.22 -11.02 -3.69
CA LEU A 135 2.50 -10.93 -2.99
C LEU A 135 3.64 -10.71 -3.97
N LYS A 136 4.66 -9.96 -3.54
CA LYS A 136 5.94 -9.83 -4.22
C LYS A 136 7.09 -9.86 -3.21
N TYR A 137 8.12 -10.63 -3.53
CA TYR A 137 9.40 -10.60 -2.81
C TYR A 137 10.28 -9.46 -3.34
N LEU A 138 10.91 -8.70 -2.45
CA LEU A 138 11.68 -7.50 -2.77
C LEU A 138 13.17 -7.76 -3.05
N GLY A 139 13.63 -9.01 -2.95
CA GLY A 139 14.99 -9.38 -3.39
C GLY A 139 16.11 -9.00 -2.42
N LEU A 140 15.82 -8.88 -1.12
CA LEU A 140 16.87 -8.61 -0.12
C LEU A 140 17.89 -9.76 -0.05
N PRO A 141 19.21 -9.48 -0.08
CA PRO A 141 20.22 -10.52 0.08
C PRO A 141 20.07 -11.20 1.44
N ARG A 142 20.19 -12.53 1.44
CA ARG A 142 20.15 -13.37 2.65
C ARG A 142 21.54 -13.57 3.23
#